data_AF-A0A1H1DKI3-F1
#
_entry.id   AF-A0A1H1DKI3-F1
#
_cell.length_a   1.000
_cell.length_b   1.000
_cell.length_c   1.000
_cell.angle_alpha   90.00
_cell.angle_beta   90.00
_cell.angle_gamma   90.00
#
_symmetry.space_group_name_H-M   'P 1'
#
loop_
_entity.id
_entity.type
_entity.pdbx_description
1 polymer ?
#
loop_
_entity_poly.entity_id
_entity_poly.type
_entity_poly.pdbx_seq_one_letter_code
_entity_poly.pdbx_strand_id
1 'polypeptide(L)'
;MLVTLYQYKHEEVQFDDNRTTGESQTEDSVNPDSEEYFGEELDIDADIWETVEYEGSPIQRREVTLDDVTAVTMPEEADSRGGELPGTTVQIRREGTIEQLEHATLVEAEDRTP
;
A
#
# COMPACT_ATOMS: atom_id res chain seq x y z
N MET A 1 -8.40 -0.91 19.32
CA MET A 1 -7.73 -1.96 18.53
C MET A 1 -6.74 -1.30 17.57
N LEU A 2 -5.54 -1.85 17.44
CA LEU A 2 -4.56 -1.49 16.42
C LEU A 2 -4.80 -2.36 15.18
N VAL A 3 -4.87 -1.76 14.01
CA VAL A 3 -5.13 -2.47 12.75
C VAL A 3 -4.09 -2.10 11.71
N THR A 4 -3.47 -3.11 11.11
CA THR A 4 -2.54 -2.95 10.00
C THR A 4 -3.12 -3.59 8.76
N LEU A 5 -3.07 -2.86 7.65
CA LEU A 5 -3.56 -3.32 6.34
C LEU A 5 -2.63 -2.89 5.22
N TYR A 6 -2.62 -3.64 4.14
CA TYR A 6 -2.06 -3.18 2.87
C TYR A 6 -3.16 -2.58 2.02
N GLN A 7 -2.90 -1.42 1.44
CA GLN A 7 -3.75 -0.81 0.42
C GLN A 7 -3.03 -0.79 -0.92
N TYR A 8 -3.79 -1.02 -1.99
CA TYR A 8 -3.28 -1.06 -3.35
C TYR A 8 -3.92 0.04 -4.20
N LYS A 9 -3.15 0.56 -5.16
CA LYS A 9 -3.64 1.43 -6.24
C LYS A 9 -2.89 1.13 -7.53
N HIS A 10 -3.47 1.53 -8.65
CA HIS A 10 -2.75 1.51 -9.91
C HIS A 10 -1.55 2.45 -9.83
N GLU A 11 -0.45 2.09 -10.49
CA GLU A 11 0.63 3.04 -10.69
C GLU A 11 0.06 4.23 -11.47
N GLU A 12 -0.11 5.35 -10.77
CA GLU A 12 -0.34 6.63 -11.43
C GLU A 12 0.96 6.93 -12.15
N VAL A 13 1.00 6.62 -13.45
CA VAL A 13 1.99 7.19 -14.36
C VAL A 13 1.78 8.70 -14.27
N GLN A 14 2.51 9.33 -13.36
CA GLN A 14 2.69 10.77 -13.41
C GLN A 14 3.40 10.99 -14.75
N PHE A 15 2.62 11.32 -15.78
CA PHE A 15 3.08 12.16 -16.86
C PHE A 15 3.40 13.52 -16.23
N ASP A 16 4.45 13.55 -15.41
CA ASP A 16 5.22 14.76 -15.19
C ASP A 16 5.74 15.09 -16.59
N ASP A 17 5.13 16.08 -17.22
CA ASP A 17 5.44 16.66 -18.54
C ASP A 17 6.87 17.24 -18.61
N ASN A 18 7.76 16.78 -17.73
CA ASN A 18 9.18 17.13 -17.63
C ASN A 18 10.12 15.91 -17.70
N ARG A 19 9.63 14.70 -18.00
CA ARG A 19 10.50 13.57 -18.35
C ARG A 19 10.54 13.37 -19.87
N THR A 20 11.49 14.06 -20.50
CA THR A 20 11.88 13.84 -21.89
C THR A 20 11.97 12.34 -22.19
N THR A 21 11.18 11.94 -23.18
CA THR A 21 11.23 10.63 -23.81
C THR A 21 12.64 10.33 -24.30
N GLY A 22 13.15 9.18 -23.89
CA GLY A 22 14.08 8.37 -24.66
C GLY A 22 15.55 8.70 -24.48
N GLU A 23 16.22 7.92 -23.64
CA GLU A 23 17.52 7.33 -24.02
C GLU A 23 17.56 5.90 -23.47
N SER A 24 17.49 4.93 -24.38
CA SER A 24 17.88 3.55 -24.13
C SER A 24 19.29 3.52 -23.56
N GLN A 25 19.53 2.82 -22.47
CA GLN A 25 20.85 2.24 -22.19
C GLN A 25 20.63 0.82 -21.65
N THR A 26 20.95 -0.12 -22.52
CA THR A 26 21.20 -1.54 -22.27
C THR A 26 22.17 -1.77 -21.11
N GLU A 27 22.02 -2.93 -20.45
CA GLU A 27 23.02 -3.73 -19.73
C GLU A 27 24.31 -3.02 -19.27
N ASP A 28 24.57 -3.01 -17.96
CA ASP A 28 25.64 -3.83 -17.37
C ASP A 28 25.95 -3.39 -15.91
N SER A 29 26.34 -4.38 -15.11
CA SER A 29 26.97 -4.28 -13.79
C SER A 29 26.08 -4.04 -12.56
N VAL A 30 25.56 -5.17 -12.05
CA VAL A 30 25.39 -5.39 -10.60
C VAL A 30 26.70 -5.05 -9.85
N ASN A 31 26.59 -4.24 -8.79
CA ASN A 31 27.62 -4.15 -7.76
C ASN A 31 26.92 -4.15 -6.39
N PRO A 32 26.85 -5.30 -5.69
CA PRO A 32 26.20 -5.41 -4.39
C PRO A 32 27.23 -5.16 -3.29
N ASP A 33 27.46 -3.90 -2.92
CA ASP A 33 28.15 -3.58 -1.67
C ASP A 33 27.84 -2.15 -1.25
N SER A 34 26.96 -2.01 -0.25
CA SER A 34 26.98 -0.91 0.74
C SER A 34 25.87 -1.17 1.74
N GLU A 35 26.22 -1.93 2.77
CA GLU A 35 25.50 -2.23 4.01
C GLU A 35 25.32 -0.97 4.90
N GLU A 36 25.03 0.20 4.30
CA GLU A 36 25.10 1.51 4.97
C GLU A 36 24.00 2.48 4.47
N TYR A 37 22.80 1.97 4.20
CA TYR A 37 21.63 2.78 3.80
C TYR A 37 20.44 2.70 4.78
N PHE A 38 20.61 2.07 5.94
CA PHE A 38 19.62 2.09 7.03
C PHE A 38 20.12 2.98 8.18
N GLY A 39 20.45 4.22 7.83
CA GLY A 39 21.12 5.17 8.71
C GLY A 39 20.43 6.52 8.76
N GLU A 40 19.10 6.57 8.75
CA GLU A 40 18.35 7.69 9.27
C GLU A 40 16.98 7.12 9.67
N GLU A 41 16.52 7.41 10.89
CA GLU A 41 15.15 7.10 11.33
C GLU A 41 14.20 7.65 10.25
N LEU A 42 13.73 6.76 9.36
CA LEU A 42 12.71 7.10 8.40
C LEU A 42 11.49 7.50 9.22
N ASP A 43 11.15 8.78 9.17
CA ASP A 43 9.85 9.30 9.61
C ASP A 43 8.77 8.38 9.00
N ILE A 44 8.22 7.46 9.79
CA ILE A 44 7.21 6.45 9.39
C ILE A 44 5.82 7.13 9.26
N ASP A 45 5.80 8.38 8.81
CA ASP A 45 4.61 9.22 8.64
C ASP A 45 4.45 9.72 7.20
N ALA A 46 5.40 9.41 6.30
CA ALA A 46 5.18 9.56 4.87
C ALA A 46 4.37 8.36 4.35
N ASP A 47 3.30 8.64 3.60
CA ASP A 47 2.54 7.67 2.81
C ASP A 47 3.45 7.02 1.74
N ILE A 48 4.36 6.15 2.16
CA ILE A 48 5.34 5.50 1.29
C ILE A 48 4.61 4.39 0.52
N TRP A 49 4.33 4.70 -0.74
CA TRP A 49 3.90 3.71 -1.71
C TRP A 49 5.12 3.00 -2.30
N GLU A 50 5.13 1.68 -2.26
CA GLU A 50 6.09 0.82 -2.95
C GLU A 50 5.47 0.24 -4.23
N THR A 51 6.27 0.12 -5.30
CA THR A 51 5.84 -0.57 -6.52
C THR A 51 6.06 -2.07 -6.37
N VAL A 52 5.00 -2.87 -6.55
CA VAL A 52 5.03 -4.33 -6.53
C VAL A 52 4.45 -4.90 -7.83
N GLU A 53 4.94 -6.06 -8.27
CA GLU A 53 4.39 -6.75 -9.45
C GLU A 53 3.16 -7.59 -9.03
N TYR A 54 2.04 -7.39 -9.72
CA TYR A 54 0.81 -8.16 -9.54
C TYR A 54 0.23 -8.55 -10.89
N GLU A 55 0.04 -9.84 -11.13
CA GLU A 55 -0.48 -10.39 -12.40
C GLU A 55 0.25 -9.89 -13.67
N GLY A 56 1.55 -9.61 -13.55
CA GLY A 56 2.38 -9.09 -14.65
C GLY A 56 2.26 -7.59 -14.91
N SER A 57 1.57 -6.85 -14.02
CA SER A 57 1.46 -5.39 -14.04
C SER A 57 2.08 -4.78 -12.78
N PRO A 58 2.84 -3.68 -12.89
CA PRO A 58 3.28 -2.93 -11.73
C PRO A 58 2.09 -2.21 -11.08
N ILE A 59 1.93 -2.38 -9.77
CA ILE A 59 0.94 -1.70 -8.94
C ILE A 59 1.63 -1.02 -7.75
N GLN A 60 0.96 -0.07 -7.11
CA GLN A 60 1.47 0.55 -5.89
C GLN A 60 0.79 -0.07 -4.66
N ARG A 61 1.59 -0.40 -3.64
CA ARG A 61 1.17 -0.86 -2.32
C ARG A 61 1.61 0.13 -1.26
N ARG A 62 0.79 0.39 -0.24
CA ARG A 62 1.24 1.03 1.00
C ARG A 62 0.77 0.24 2.20
N GLU A 63 1.53 0.29 3.28
CA GLU A 63 1.09 -0.15 4.60
C GLU A 63 0.35 0.98 5.30
N VAL A 64 -0.80 0.65 5.88
CA VAL A 64 -1.64 1.61 6.62
C VAL A 64 -1.84 1.04 8.01
N THR A 65 -1.35 1.75 9.02
CA THR A 65 -1.51 1.39 10.43
C THR A 65 -2.48 2.37 11.08
N LEU A 66 -3.53 1.83 11.70
CA LEU A 66 -4.65 2.57 12.25
C LEU A 66 -4.80 2.26 13.74
N ASP A 67 -4.71 3.28 14.57
CA ASP A 67 -5.04 3.21 15.99
C ASP A 67 -6.53 3.54 16.24
N ASP A 68 -6.99 3.33 17.48
CA ASP A 68 -8.35 3.62 17.94
C ASP A 68 -9.48 3.01 17.08
N VAL A 69 -9.20 1.88 16.43
CA VAL A 69 -10.21 1.14 15.68
C VAL A 69 -11.13 0.42 16.66
N THR A 70 -12.43 0.56 16.45
CA THR A 70 -13.49 -0.08 17.23
C THR A 70 -14.06 -1.31 16.52
N ALA A 71 -14.08 -1.31 15.19
CA ALA A 71 -14.47 -2.48 14.40
C ALA A 71 -13.86 -2.44 12.99
N VAL A 72 -13.57 -3.63 12.47
CA VAL A 72 -13.22 -3.86 11.06
C VAL A 72 -14.30 -4.72 10.44
N THR A 73 -14.77 -4.38 9.24
CA THR A 73 -15.80 -5.14 8.53
C THR A 73 -15.42 -5.29 7.07
N MET A 74 -15.60 -6.50 6.53
CA MET A 74 -15.43 -6.80 5.10
C MET A 74 -16.82 -7.06 4.50
N PRO A 75 -17.47 -6.09 3.85
CA PRO A 75 -18.78 -6.30 3.24
C PRO A 75 -18.71 -7.36 2.13
N GLU A 76 -19.58 -8.38 2.21
CA GLU A 76 -19.65 -9.48 1.22
C GLU A 76 -20.09 -9.02 -0.18
N GLU A 77 -20.74 -7.85 -0.30
CA GLU A 77 -21.30 -7.31 -1.55
C GLU A 77 -20.39 -6.31 -2.28
N ALA A 78 -19.16 -6.06 -1.81
CA ALA A 78 -18.21 -5.31 -2.62
C ALA A 78 -17.73 -6.23 -3.74
N ASP A 79 -18.29 -6.07 -4.94
CA ASP A 79 -17.87 -6.64 -6.22
C ASP A 79 -16.34 -6.49 -6.44
N SER A 80 -15.57 -7.28 -5.72
CA SER A 80 -14.10 -7.39 -5.80
C SER A 80 -13.70 -8.68 -6.54
N ARG A 81 -14.70 -9.45 -7.00
CA ARG A 81 -14.52 -10.59 -7.91
C ARG A 81 -14.24 -10.08 -9.33
N GLY A 82 -13.04 -9.53 -9.53
CA GLY A 82 -12.53 -9.16 -10.86
C GLY A 82 -11.86 -7.79 -10.97
N GLY A 83 -11.39 -7.19 -9.86
CA GLY A 83 -10.61 -5.96 -9.93
C GLY A 83 -9.17 -6.21 -10.39
N GLU A 84 -8.63 -5.30 -11.19
CA GLU A 84 -7.22 -5.31 -11.65
C GLU A 84 -6.19 -5.11 -10.51
N LEU A 85 -6.66 -4.92 -9.27
CA LEU A 85 -5.86 -4.71 -8.08
C LEU A 85 -6.23 -5.72 -6.99
N PRO A 86 -5.26 -6.18 -6.19
CA PRO A 86 -5.52 -7.09 -5.08
C PRO A 86 -6.34 -6.42 -3.96
N GLY A 87 -6.91 -7.27 -3.10
CA GLY A 87 -7.66 -6.84 -1.92
C GLY A 87 -9.17 -6.66 -2.16
N THR A 88 -9.85 -6.23 -1.10
CA THR A 88 -11.29 -5.97 -1.09
C THR A 88 -11.58 -4.65 -0.39
N THR A 89 -12.83 -4.20 -0.40
CA THR A 89 -13.21 -3.04 0.39
C THR A 89 -13.24 -3.42 1.87
N VAL A 90 -12.46 -2.72 2.68
CA VAL A 90 -12.44 -2.86 4.14
C VAL A 90 -13.08 -1.62 4.76
N GLN A 91 -14.07 -1.82 5.61
CA GLN A 91 -14.67 -0.75 6.40
C GLN A 91 -14.01 -0.69 7.78
N ILE A 92 -13.47 0.46 8.12
CA ILE A 92 -12.87 0.75 9.41
C ILE A 92 -13.80 1.66 10.19
N ARG A 93 -14.16 1.26 11.41
CA ARG A 93 -14.97 2.08 12.30
C ARG A 93 -14.11 2.61 13.44
N ARG A 94 -14.13 3.91 13.64
CA ARG A 94 -13.53 4.63 14.77
C ARG A 94 -14.63 5.35 15.54
N GLU A 95 -14.29 5.94 16.69
CA GLU A 95 -15.25 6.71 17.47
C GLU A 95 -15.89 7.82 16.63
N GLY A 96 -17.17 7.63 16.29
CA GLY A 96 -17.97 8.57 15.51
C GLY A 96 -17.69 8.63 14.01
N THR A 97 -16.79 7.80 13.46
CA THR A 97 -16.42 7.84 12.03
C THR A 97 -16.37 6.44 11.42
N ILE A 98 -16.81 6.33 10.16
CA ILE A 98 -16.67 5.12 9.34
C ILE A 98 -15.88 5.49 8.08
N GLU A 99 -14.74 4.84 7.89
CA GLU A 99 -13.89 4.99 6.72
C GLU A 99 -13.95 3.72 5.86
N GLN A 100 -13.84 3.89 4.56
CA GLN A 100 -13.83 2.78 3.60
C GLN A 100 -12.50 2.81 2.85
N LEU A 101 -11.80 1.69 2.88
CA LEU A 101 -10.54 1.50 2.18
C LEU A 101 -10.77 0.46 1.08
N GLU A 102 -10.79 0.93 -0.16
CA GLU A 102 -10.86 0.08 -1.33
C GLU A 102 -9.50 -0.57 -1.61
N HIS A 103 -9.53 -1.75 -2.24
CA HIS A 103 -8.33 -2.53 -2.56
C HIS A 103 -7.41 -2.68 -1.35
N ALA A 104 -7.98 -3.12 -0.23
CA ALA A 104 -7.28 -3.30 1.02
C ALA A 104 -7.25 -4.78 1.42
N THR A 105 -6.14 -5.20 2.04
CA THR A 105 -5.97 -6.52 2.64
C THR A 105 -5.62 -6.34 4.10
N LEU A 106 -6.43 -6.91 4.98
CA LEU A 106 -6.15 -6.94 6.42
C LEU A 106 -4.91 -7.80 6.67
N VAL A 107 -3.88 -7.21 7.29
CA VAL A 107 -2.65 -7.90 7.69
C VAL A 107 -2.78 -8.37 9.13
N GLU A 108 -3.11 -7.44 10.03
CA GLU A 108 -3.20 -7.70 11.46
C GLU A 108 -4.28 -6.83 12.12
N ALA A 109 -4.93 -7.38 13.15
CA ALA A 109 -5.81 -6.64 14.03
C ALA A 109 -5.57 -7.10 15.47
N GLU A 110 -4.99 -6.23 16.29
CA GLU A 110 -4.64 -6.50 17.68
C GLU A 110 -5.49 -5.64 18.63
N ASP A 111 -6.18 -6.28 19.57
CA ASP A 111 -6.75 -5.56 20.70
C ASP A 111 -5.70 -5.43 21.80
N ARG A 112 -5.33 -4.19 22.14
CA ARG A 112 -4.40 -3.90 23.25
C ARG A 112 -4.98 -4.31 24.61
N THR A 113 -6.29 -4.53 24.69
CA THR A 113 -7.02 -4.95 25.89
C THR A 113 -7.98 -6.10 25.55
N PRO A 114 -7.47 -7.34 25.40
CA PRO A 114 -8.26 -8.51 24.98
C PRO A 114 -9.27 -9.00 26.03
#